data_AF-A0A2R5L5Y6-F1
#
_entry.id   AF-A0A2R5L5Y6-F1
#
_cell.length_a   1.000
_cell.length_b   1.000
_cell.length_c   1.000
_cell.angle_alpha   90.00
_cell.angle_beta   90.00
_cell.angle_gamma   90.00
#
_symmetry.space_group_name_H-M   'P 1'
#
loop_
_entity.id
_entity.type
_entity.pdbx_description
1 polymer ?
#
loop_
_entity_poly.entity_id
_entity_poly.type
_entity_poly.pdbx_seq_one_letter_code
_entity_poly.pdbx_strand_id
1 'polypeptide(L)'
;WSVVQSGLVNGDSLTRKRSMYVVRKILSCYVHSELEIQTKLFHCAHKEQLESWRVLLIILEVLEEKQPHAVKPALAKFCTVLEQYNPSDHMHVSWILTVFHRMFLHESRTVVKWALSKFMGTESVIKFMFEENEHKFLCGPLVDVLNKPGLFTREEGDLFGSPMLLAKCLTNFLELCEVQLSRADQFRTFVPNLFAAVVKQTWNGVSLVHVSFALSHLRPMPVLSGDLLHSIGNMLTNIQRFQEPILRAAVQCYWLDISLQLIDPDKVTFEELSTFLSVFKQDGTLKRGTEQWNRTAQRIGELNNMQAVDFVRGSIREILECDADCTKQGICRVARIAVMLHDCGVLAQPSQWEELLDDSICILSSAASRPYLSLHRKQAAMALFLALQEEATSLFDDSFQHEIMDLLSPFAEVMYEHVYSSAFAPLTNMNDFQASLTYFHFLDVVSARPTFRSLLYTLMNEGLHKCSLLLEENSVASTISVWRFLSWAATHFPEKKQDVDRIVVASIMSGGLGQPLHRPPEWNIQDSILKAQWVAIETSVMELIWDTIRKTSLCSAHCKTV
;
A
#
# COMPACT_ATOMS: atom_id res chain seq x y z
N TRP A 1 33.01 26.48 -12.61
CA TRP A 1 32.25 26.83 -11.39
C TRP A 1 31.50 25.66 -10.78
N SER A 2 30.79 24.84 -11.55
CA SER A 2 30.09 23.66 -11.02
C SER A 2 31.01 22.72 -10.21
N VAL A 3 32.23 22.44 -10.68
CA VAL A 3 33.24 21.65 -9.93
C VAL A 3 33.55 22.27 -8.56
N VAL A 4 33.66 23.60 -8.50
CA VAL A 4 33.94 24.33 -7.25
C VAL A 4 32.74 24.23 -6.30
N GLN A 5 31.52 24.43 -6.81
CA GLN A 5 30.29 24.28 -6.03
C GLN A 5 30.12 22.86 -5.47
N SER A 6 30.35 21.83 -6.29
CA SER A 6 30.37 20.43 -5.85
C SER A 6 31.45 20.18 -4.80
N GLY A 7 32.62 20.79 -4.95
CA GLY A 7 33.71 20.68 -3.99
C GLY A 7 33.41 21.36 -2.64
N LEU A 8 32.63 22.44 -2.61
CA LEU A 8 32.21 23.14 -1.39
C LEU A 8 31.21 22.36 -0.53
N VAL A 9 30.47 21.42 -1.13
CA VAL A 9 29.50 20.55 -0.42
C VAL A 9 30.03 19.13 -0.24
N ASN A 10 31.26 18.86 -0.65
CA ASN A 10 31.85 17.53 -0.55
C ASN A 10 31.97 17.08 0.91
N GLY A 11 31.85 15.78 1.19
CA GLY A 11 32.03 15.22 2.53
C GLY A 11 33.45 15.40 3.08
N ASP A 12 34.47 15.47 2.21
CA ASP A 12 35.86 15.70 2.57
C ASP A 12 36.16 17.19 2.85
N SER A 13 36.65 17.47 4.06
CA SER A 13 37.02 18.82 4.49
C SER A 13 38.16 19.44 3.67
N LEU A 14 39.11 18.64 3.17
CA LEU A 14 40.21 19.16 2.37
C LEU A 14 39.71 19.64 1.00
N THR A 15 38.82 18.87 0.37
CA THR A 15 38.14 19.24 -0.88
C THR A 15 37.33 20.54 -0.72
N ARG A 16 36.62 20.71 0.41
CA ARG A 16 35.92 21.97 0.72
C ARG A 16 36.89 23.14 0.86
N LYS A 17 37.98 22.97 1.61
CA LYS A 17 39.02 24.01 1.78
C LYS A 17 39.68 24.40 0.46
N ARG A 18 40.00 23.43 -0.40
CA ARG A 18 40.56 23.67 -1.75
C ARG A 18 39.57 24.46 -2.62
N SER A 19 38.30 24.09 -2.60
CA SER A 19 37.26 24.78 -3.36
C SER A 19 37.07 26.22 -2.87
N MET A 20 37.05 26.42 -1.55
CA MET A 20 37.00 27.74 -0.94
C MET A 20 38.24 28.58 -1.25
N TYR A 21 39.43 27.98 -1.27
CA TYR A 21 40.67 28.66 -1.67
C TYR A 21 40.59 29.18 -3.10
N VAL A 22 40.08 28.38 -4.04
CA VAL A 22 39.90 28.80 -5.45
C VAL A 22 38.99 30.04 -5.53
N VAL A 23 37.85 30.03 -4.84
CA VAL A 23 36.93 31.19 -4.82
C VAL A 23 37.61 32.43 -4.22
N ARG A 24 38.29 32.27 -3.07
CA ARG A 24 39.04 33.38 -2.42
C ARG A 24 40.12 33.95 -3.33
N LYS A 25 40.88 33.09 -4.01
CA LYS A 25 41.97 33.52 -4.89
C LYS A 25 41.41 34.31 -6.07
N ILE A 26 40.33 33.84 -6.71
CA ILE A 26 39.70 34.54 -7.84
C ILE A 26 39.13 35.90 -7.40
N LEU A 27 38.43 35.97 -6.25
CA LEU A 27 37.94 37.24 -5.70
C LEU A 27 39.10 38.20 -5.35
N SER A 28 40.21 37.68 -4.82
CA SER A 28 41.38 38.51 -4.53
C SER A 28 41.99 39.10 -5.80
N CYS A 29 42.14 38.31 -6.86
CA CYS A 29 42.67 38.80 -8.14
C CYS A 29 41.71 39.80 -8.81
N TYR A 30 40.40 39.63 -8.66
CA TYR A 30 39.41 40.60 -9.12
C TYR A 30 39.57 41.96 -8.41
N VAL A 31 39.70 41.96 -7.07
CA VAL A 31 39.89 43.20 -6.28
C VAL A 31 41.17 43.95 -6.68
N HIS A 32 42.23 43.22 -7.03
CA HIS A 32 43.50 43.80 -7.46
C HIS A 32 43.56 44.12 -8.97
N SER A 33 42.40 44.08 -9.66
CA SER A 33 42.22 44.41 -11.10
C SER A 33 43.03 43.55 -12.07
N GLU A 34 43.36 42.31 -11.68
CA GLU A 34 44.17 41.40 -12.51
C GLU A 34 43.33 40.49 -13.43
N LEU A 35 42.00 40.43 -13.25
CA LEU A 35 41.12 39.51 -13.96
C LEU A 35 39.70 40.07 -14.19
N GLU A 36 39.27 40.12 -15.45
CA GLU A 36 37.87 40.29 -15.84
C GLU A 36 37.24 38.92 -16.14
N ILE A 37 36.85 38.18 -15.10
CA ILE A 37 36.08 36.94 -15.29
C ILE A 37 34.60 37.25 -15.10
N GLN A 38 33.85 37.21 -16.20
CA GLN A 38 32.39 37.18 -16.17
C GLN A 38 31.89 35.91 -16.85
N THR A 39 31.10 35.14 -16.10
CA THR A 39 30.45 33.92 -16.60
C THR A 39 29.03 33.90 -16.08
N LYS A 40 28.15 33.06 -16.65
CA LYS A 40 26.77 32.91 -16.14
C LYS A 40 26.72 32.66 -14.62
N LEU A 41 27.61 31.81 -14.11
CA LEU A 41 27.62 31.41 -12.70
C LEU A 41 28.46 32.34 -11.81
N PHE A 42 29.30 33.20 -12.36
CA PHE A 42 30.14 34.10 -11.58
C PHE A 42 30.15 35.48 -12.21
N HIS A 43 29.57 36.41 -11.48
CA HIS A 43 29.59 37.82 -11.78
C HIS A 43 29.88 38.58 -10.49
N CYS A 44 30.83 39.51 -10.58
CA CYS A 44 31.23 40.39 -9.48
C CYS A 44 31.72 41.66 -10.17
N ALA A 45 30.87 42.65 -10.37
CA ALA A 45 31.13 43.95 -10.96
C ALA A 45 31.04 45.09 -9.92
N HIS A 46 30.18 44.94 -8.92
CA HIS A 46 29.86 46.01 -7.97
C HIS A 46 30.33 45.71 -6.55
N LYS A 47 30.50 46.77 -5.74
CA LYS A 47 30.91 46.67 -4.32
C LYS A 47 29.94 45.81 -3.50
N GLU A 48 28.65 45.91 -3.78
CA GLU A 48 27.58 45.14 -3.11
C GLU A 48 27.76 43.64 -3.32
N GLN A 49 28.03 43.20 -4.56
CA GLN A 49 28.32 41.80 -4.88
C GLN A 49 29.54 41.28 -4.13
N LEU A 50 30.60 42.10 -4.01
CA LEU A 50 31.80 41.73 -3.27
C LEU A 50 31.50 41.50 -1.78
N GLU A 51 30.64 42.31 -1.16
CA GLU A 51 30.22 42.09 0.22
C GLU A 51 29.37 40.82 0.36
N SER A 52 28.46 40.53 -0.59
CA SER A 52 27.70 39.27 -0.59
C SER A 52 28.63 38.06 -0.69
N TRP A 53 29.66 38.11 -1.55
CA TRP A 53 30.67 37.07 -1.68
C TRP A 53 31.47 36.86 -0.39
N ARG A 54 31.84 37.95 0.30
CA ARG A 54 32.52 37.87 1.61
C ARG A 54 31.63 37.21 2.66
N VAL A 55 30.36 37.59 2.74
CA VAL A 55 29.40 36.98 3.67
C VAL A 55 29.26 35.48 3.38
N LEU A 56 29.11 35.09 2.11
CA LEU A 56 29.04 33.69 1.71
C LEU A 56 30.27 32.88 2.13
N LEU A 57 31.47 33.42 1.90
CA LEU A 57 32.72 32.75 2.28
C LEU A 57 32.88 32.60 3.79
N ILE A 58 32.46 33.61 4.56
CA ILE A 58 32.46 33.54 6.02
C ILE A 58 31.52 32.43 6.50
N ILE A 59 30.32 32.33 5.91
CA ILE A 59 29.36 31.29 6.28
C ILE A 59 29.91 29.91 5.97
N LEU A 60 30.46 29.70 4.77
CA LEU A 60 31.04 28.40 4.40
C LEU A 60 32.22 28.00 5.31
N GLU A 61 33.03 28.96 5.74
CA GLU A 61 34.11 28.72 6.70
C GLU A 61 33.56 28.35 8.09
N VAL A 62 32.58 29.11 8.58
CA VAL A 62 31.96 28.88 9.89
C VAL A 62 31.15 27.57 9.93
N LEU A 63 30.61 27.10 8.79
CA LEU A 63 29.93 25.80 8.70
C LEU A 63 30.87 24.60 8.84
N GLU A 64 32.18 24.81 8.90
CA GLU A 64 33.14 23.77 9.33
C GLU A 64 33.12 23.54 10.86
N GLU A 65 32.63 24.52 11.63
CA GLU A 65 32.47 24.38 13.08
C GLU A 65 31.29 23.47 13.40
N LYS A 66 31.51 22.50 14.30
CA LYS A 66 30.46 21.53 14.68
C LYS A 66 29.39 22.13 15.59
N GLN A 67 29.73 23.18 16.31
CA GLN A 67 28.91 23.71 17.39
C GLN A 67 27.90 24.77 16.89
N PRO A 68 26.59 24.61 17.15
CA PRO A 68 25.58 25.54 16.65
C PRO A 68 25.78 27.00 17.11
N HIS A 69 26.33 27.22 18.31
CA HIS A 69 26.56 28.56 18.85
C HIS A 69 27.65 29.33 18.09
N ALA A 70 28.63 28.64 17.50
CA ALA A 70 29.66 29.24 16.65
C ALA A 70 29.07 29.67 15.29
N VAL A 71 28.06 28.94 14.81
CA VAL A 71 27.42 29.17 13.50
C VAL A 71 26.41 30.32 13.56
N LYS A 72 25.67 30.46 14.66
CA LYS A 72 24.53 31.39 14.81
C LYS A 72 24.81 32.85 14.39
N PRO A 73 25.95 33.49 14.74
CA PRO A 73 26.22 34.87 14.32
C PRO A 73 26.39 35.03 12.79
N ALA A 74 26.96 34.03 12.12
CA ALA A 74 27.12 34.03 10.67
C ALA A 74 25.76 33.88 9.96
N LEU A 75 24.84 33.10 10.53
CA LEU A 75 23.48 32.93 10.00
C LEU A 75 22.69 34.24 10.01
N ALA A 76 22.86 35.08 11.03
CA ALA A 76 22.21 36.39 11.10
C ALA A 76 22.65 37.31 9.94
N LYS A 77 23.96 37.32 9.61
CA LYS A 77 24.48 38.05 8.45
C LYS A 77 23.97 37.47 7.14
N PHE A 78 23.80 36.16 7.06
CA PHE A 78 23.22 35.51 5.88
C PHE A 78 21.78 35.94 5.64
N CYS A 79 20.97 36.09 6.70
CA CYS A 79 19.58 36.56 6.57
C CYS A 79 19.50 37.89 5.82
N THR A 80 20.38 38.84 6.15
CA THR A 80 20.41 40.15 5.48
C THR A 80 20.67 40.01 3.98
N VAL A 81 21.57 39.10 3.56
CA VAL A 81 21.82 38.80 2.15
C VAL A 81 20.60 38.17 1.48
N LEU A 82 19.91 37.25 2.17
CA LEU A 82 18.72 36.58 1.63
C LEU A 82 17.53 37.53 1.46
N GLU A 83 17.32 38.44 2.41
CA GLU A 83 16.22 39.42 2.42
C GLU A 83 16.35 40.46 1.30
N GLN A 84 17.59 40.77 0.90
CA GLN A 84 17.90 41.72 -0.17
C GLN A 84 18.27 41.03 -1.49
N TYR A 85 18.12 39.71 -1.57
CA TYR A 85 18.67 38.92 -2.66
C TYR A 85 18.02 39.26 -4.02
N ASN A 86 18.84 39.75 -4.94
CA ASN A 86 18.54 39.93 -6.36
C ASN A 86 19.77 39.49 -7.17
N PRO A 87 19.66 38.55 -8.13
CA PRO A 87 20.79 38.07 -8.93
C PRO A 87 21.57 39.18 -9.64
N SER A 88 20.92 40.29 -10.00
CA SER A 88 21.56 41.44 -10.67
C SER A 88 22.54 42.16 -9.73
N ASP A 89 22.16 42.30 -8.47
CA ASP A 89 22.93 43.03 -7.45
C ASP A 89 23.79 42.10 -6.59
N HIS A 90 23.63 40.79 -6.75
CA HIS A 90 24.29 39.74 -5.98
C HIS A 90 24.95 38.70 -6.90
N MET A 91 24.90 37.43 -6.51
CA MET A 91 25.48 36.29 -7.20
C MET A 91 24.39 35.38 -7.75
N HIS A 92 24.73 34.54 -8.73
CA HIS A 92 23.83 33.52 -9.27
C HIS A 92 23.28 32.61 -8.14
N VAL A 93 21.98 32.27 -8.22
CA VAL A 93 21.24 31.58 -7.14
C VAL A 93 21.87 30.26 -6.72
N SER A 94 22.53 29.56 -7.66
CA SER A 94 23.29 28.33 -7.39
C SER A 94 24.28 28.45 -6.23
N TRP A 95 24.86 29.63 -5.97
CA TRP A 95 25.78 29.84 -4.85
C TRP A 95 25.06 29.91 -3.50
N ILE A 96 23.89 30.56 -3.48
CA ILE A 96 23.00 30.55 -2.31
C ILE A 96 22.52 29.11 -2.03
N LEU A 97 22.14 28.37 -3.07
CA LEU A 97 21.77 26.96 -2.95
C LEU A 97 22.94 26.08 -2.48
N THR A 98 24.17 26.38 -2.89
CA THR A 98 25.38 25.68 -2.41
C THR A 98 25.57 25.87 -0.90
N VAL A 99 25.31 27.08 -0.38
CA VAL A 99 25.35 27.35 1.07
C VAL A 99 24.26 26.55 1.79
N PHE A 100 23.02 26.59 1.30
CA PHE A 100 21.93 25.79 1.88
C PHE A 100 22.23 24.29 1.84
N HIS A 101 22.77 23.77 0.73
CA HIS A 101 23.18 22.37 0.64
C HIS A 101 24.22 22.03 1.71
N ARG A 102 25.22 22.89 1.92
CA ARG A 102 26.24 22.68 2.95
C ARG A 102 25.63 22.67 4.35
N MET A 103 24.64 23.53 4.61
CA MET A 103 23.89 23.54 5.87
C MET A 103 23.02 22.29 6.02
N PHE A 104 22.40 21.80 4.94
CA PHE A 104 21.63 20.56 4.94
C PHE A 104 22.49 19.35 5.29
N LEU A 105 23.76 19.34 4.88
CA LEU A 105 24.73 18.31 5.21
C LEU A 105 25.37 18.46 6.61
N HIS A 106 25.06 19.52 7.34
CA HIS A 106 25.66 19.79 8.65
C HIS A 106 25.29 18.73 9.71
N GLU A 107 26.20 18.50 10.68
CA GLU A 107 26.03 17.52 11.77
C GLU A 107 24.99 17.98 12.81
N SER A 108 24.96 19.29 13.11
CA SER A 108 23.98 19.88 14.03
C SER A 108 22.58 19.95 13.42
N ARG A 109 21.62 19.26 14.05
CA ARG A 109 20.19 19.31 13.71
C ARG A 109 19.60 20.71 13.80
N THR A 110 20.07 21.54 14.75
CA THR A 110 19.62 22.92 14.89
C THR A 110 19.95 23.75 13.66
N VAL A 111 21.16 23.58 13.11
CA VAL A 111 21.58 24.27 11.88
C VAL A 111 20.75 23.78 10.69
N VAL A 112 20.52 22.48 10.58
CA VAL A 112 19.71 21.88 9.50
C VAL A 112 18.26 22.37 9.56
N LYS A 113 17.61 22.31 10.73
CA LYS A 113 16.24 22.81 10.94
C LYS A 113 16.13 24.29 10.57
N TRP A 114 17.08 25.11 11.04
CA TRP A 114 17.11 26.54 10.71
C TRP A 114 17.23 26.77 9.20
N ALA A 115 18.16 26.05 8.54
CA ALA A 115 18.41 26.19 7.11
C ALA A 115 17.19 25.79 6.28
N LEU A 116 16.52 24.69 6.65
CA LEU A 116 15.28 24.25 6.01
C LEU A 116 14.18 25.29 6.14
N SER A 117 13.91 25.76 7.37
CA SER A 117 12.87 26.78 7.60
C SER A 117 13.18 28.09 6.87
N LYS A 118 14.44 28.55 6.88
CA LYS A 118 14.83 29.79 6.19
C LYS A 118 14.77 29.62 4.67
N PHE A 119 15.25 28.50 4.12
CA PHE A 119 15.16 28.19 2.69
C PHE A 119 13.71 28.20 2.21
N MET A 120 12.85 27.43 2.89
CA MET A 120 11.42 27.30 2.55
C MET A 120 10.64 28.61 2.71
N GLY A 121 11.10 29.51 3.58
CA GLY A 121 10.47 30.82 3.81
C GLY A 121 11.05 31.98 3.00
N THR A 122 12.05 31.76 2.12
CA THR A 122 12.69 32.86 1.37
C THR A 122 12.20 32.87 -0.08
N GLU A 123 11.15 33.68 -0.35
CA GLU A 123 10.49 33.75 -1.65
C GLU A 123 11.43 34.14 -2.80
N SER A 124 12.32 35.11 -2.60
CA SER A 124 13.29 35.55 -3.62
C SER A 124 14.14 34.40 -4.13
N VAL A 125 14.70 33.59 -3.23
CA VAL A 125 15.54 32.43 -3.58
C VAL A 125 14.74 31.39 -4.37
N ILE A 126 13.48 31.14 -3.98
CA ILE A 126 12.61 30.16 -4.63
C ILE A 126 12.26 30.62 -6.04
N LYS A 127 11.86 31.88 -6.20
CA LYS A 127 11.60 32.51 -7.50
C LYS A 127 12.81 32.37 -8.43
N PHE A 128 13.98 32.81 -7.99
CA PHE A 128 15.19 32.78 -8.82
C PHE A 128 15.72 31.36 -9.07
N MET A 129 15.52 30.40 -8.15
CA MET A 129 15.81 28.99 -8.39
C MET A 129 15.05 28.47 -9.62
N PHE A 130 13.77 28.80 -9.73
CA PHE A 130 12.95 28.36 -10.86
C PHE A 130 13.32 29.10 -12.15
N GLU A 131 13.49 30.43 -12.10
CA GLU A 131 13.92 31.23 -13.26
C GLU A 131 15.26 30.73 -13.85
N GLU A 132 16.20 30.29 -13.01
CA GLU A 132 17.51 29.79 -13.44
C GLU A 132 17.57 28.28 -13.70
N ASN A 133 16.44 27.57 -13.64
CA ASN A 133 16.34 26.11 -13.84
C ASN A 133 17.16 25.27 -12.83
N GLU A 134 17.30 25.75 -11.60
CA GLU A 134 18.02 25.07 -10.51
C GLU A 134 17.11 24.19 -9.63
N HIS A 135 15.88 23.91 -10.07
CA HIS A 135 14.88 23.14 -9.32
C HIS A 135 15.27 21.68 -9.05
N LYS A 136 16.31 21.14 -9.71
CA LYS A 136 16.92 19.85 -9.35
C LYS A 136 17.41 19.81 -7.91
N PHE A 137 17.71 20.98 -7.31
CA PHE A 137 18.00 21.11 -5.89
C PHE A 137 16.87 20.57 -5.00
N LEU A 138 15.61 20.74 -5.42
CA LEU A 138 14.44 20.25 -4.70
C LEU A 138 14.31 18.72 -4.76
N CYS A 139 14.66 18.13 -5.90
CA CYS A 139 14.56 16.69 -6.14
C CYS A 139 15.76 15.88 -5.61
N GLY A 140 16.83 16.55 -5.14
CA GLY A 140 18.00 15.90 -4.55
C GLY A 140 18.24 16.41 -3.14
N PRO A 141 19.08 17.45 -2.96
CA PRO A 141 19.46 17.96 -1.64
C PRO A 141 18.31 18.19 -0.66
N LEU A 142 17.18 18.75 -1.11
CA LEU A 142 16.02 18.98 -0.23
C LEU A 142 15.35 17.65 0.20
N VAL A 143 15.06 16.76 -0.75
CA VAL A 143 14.45 15.45 -0.44
C VAL A 143 15.38 14.62 0.46
N ASP A 144 16.69 14.63 0.19
CA ASP A 144 17.69 13.91 0.99
C ASP A 144 17.71 14.40 2.44
N VAL A 145 17.71 15.72 2.64
CA VAL A 145 17.79 16.29 3.99
C VAL A 145 16.52 16.03 4.78
N LEU A 146 15.33 16.05 4.14
CA LEU A 146 14.05 15.78 4.81
C LEU A 146 14.01 14.38 5.44
N ASN A 147 14.80 13.43 4.94
CA ASN A 147 14.89 12.08 5.49
C ASN A 147 15.90 11.95 6.65
N LYS A 148 16.51 13.04 7.14
CA LYS A 148 17.44 12.97 8.26
C LYS A 148 16.73 12.59 9.58
N PRO A 149 17.24 11.60 10.34
CA PRO A 149 16.66 11.20 11.61
C PRO A 149 16.60 12.34 12.62
N GLY A 150 15.45 12.49 13.27
CA GLY A 150 15.25 13.46 14.33
C GLY A 150 15.00 14.90 13.87
N LEU A 151 14.75 15.15 12.58
CA LEU A 151 14.35 16.47 12.10
C LEU A 151 12.95 16.88 12.54
N PHE A 152 12.02 15.92 12.53
CA PHE A 152 10.62 16.17 12.89
C PHE A 152 10.32 15.87 14.36
N THR A 153 11.29 16.03 15.25
CA THR A 153 11.05 15.90 16.70
C THR A 153 10.37 17.14 17.24
N ARG A 154 9.38 16.93 18.13
CA ARG A 154 8.74 17.99 18.91
C ARG A 154 9.76 18.72 19.77
N GLU A 155 9.52 20.00 19.97
CA GLU A 155 10.25 20.83 20.93
C GLU A 155 9.44 20.96 22.22
N GLU A 156 10.12 21.33 23.31
CA GLU A 156 9.47 21.51 24.61
C GLU A 156 8.41 22.62 24.52
N GLY A 157 7.16 22.30 24.84
CA GLY A 157 6.03 23.22 24.75
C GLY A 157 5.14 23.05 23.51
N ASP A 158 5.50 22.19 22.55
CA ASP A 158 4.63 21.88 21.42
C ASP A 158 3.36 21.14 21.89
N LEU A 159 2.18 21.62 21.46
CA LEU A 159 0.91 20.96 21.73
C LEU A 159 0.87 19.56 21.13
N PHE A 160 0.49 18.55 21.93
CA PHE A 160 0.29 17.19 21.42
C PHE A 160 -0.75 17.18 20.30
N GLY A 161 -0.45 16.45 19.21
CA GLY A 161 -1.33 16.35 18.05
C GLY A 161 -1.22 17.49 17.04
N SER A 162 -0.52 18.59 17.33
CA SER A 162 -0.27 19.64 16.33
C SER A 162 0.68 19.15 15.22
N PRO A 163 0.52 19.62 13.95
CA PRO A 163 1.51 19.40 12.92
C PRO A 163 2.86 19.99 13.34
N MET A 164 3.96 19.30 13.02
CA MET A 164 5.30 19.81 13.29
C MET A 164 5.52 21.11 12.51
N LEU A 165 6.17 22.09 13.14
CA LEU A 165 6.45 23.38 12.50
C LEU A 165 7.12 23.21 11.13
N LEU A 166 8.09 22.30 11.04
CA LEU A 166 8.80 22.01 9.80
C LEU A 166 7.89 21.42 8.71
N ALA A 167 6.92 20.58 9.09
CA ALA A 167 5.93 20.04 8.15
C ALA A 167 5.01 21.15 7.63
N LYS A 168 4.59 22.08 8.49
CA LYS A 168 3.82 23.26 8.08
C LYS A 168 4.62 24.20 7.18
N CYS A 169 5.90 24.41 7.47
CA CYS A 169 6.79 25.16 6.57
C CYS A 169 6.89 24.50 5.20
N LEU A 170 6.94 23.16 5.14
CA LEU A 170 6.96 22.42 3.88
C LEU A 170 5.64 22.57 3.10
N THR A 171 4.49 22.56 3.78
CA THR A 171 3.19 22.86 3.14
C THR A 171 3.20 24.24 2.50
N ASN A 172 3.52 25.29 3.27
CA ASN A 172 3.57 26.67 2.77
C ASN A 172 4.59 26.83 1.61
N PHE A 173 5.69 26.09 1.67
CA PHE A 173 6.69 26.08 0.60
C PHE A 173 6.15 25.48 -0.70
N LEU A 174 5.40 24.39 -0.63
CA LEU A 174 4.78 23.78 -1.81
C LEU A 174 3.73 24.70 -2.44
N GLU A 175 2.92 25.39 -1.61
CA GLU A 175 1.99 26.43 -2.07
C GLU A 175 2.73 27.58 -2.78
N LEU A 176 3.85 28.02 -2.21
CA LEU A 176 4.69 29.04 -2.84
C LEU A 176 5.27 28.55 -4.17
N CYS A 177 5.72 27.30 -4.25
CA CYS A 177 6.19 26.70 -5.50
C CYS A 177 5.07 26.69 -6.57
N GLU A 178 3.85 26.35 -6.18
CA GLU A 178 2.68 26.42 -7.07
C GLU A 178 2.51 27.84 -7.63
N VAL A 179 2.50 28.86 -6.77
CA VAL A 179 2.34 30.27 -7.20
C VAL A 179 3.45 30.71 -8.16
N GLN A 180 4.71 30.38 -7.87
CA GLN A 180 5.84 30.79 -8.72
C GLN A 180 5.86 30.05 -10.07
N LEU A 181 5.46 28.77 -10.10
CA LEU A 181 5.48 27.93 -11.30
C LEU A 181 4.17 27.97 -12.12
N SER A 182 3.13 28.64 -11.62
CA SER A 182 1.79 28.69 -12.26
C SER A 182 1.75 29.42 -13.61
N ARG A 183 2.77 30.21 -13.97
CA ARG A 183 2.74 31.04 -15.20
C ARG A 183 3.00 30.27 -16.50
N ALA A 184 3.35 28.97 -16.48
CA ALA A 184 3.79 28.25 -17.67
C ALA A 184 3.63 26.70 -17.64
N ASP A 185 2.63 26.14 -16.94
CA ASP A 185 2.46 24.66 -16.76
C ASP A 185 3.66 23.92 -16.14
N GLN A 186 4.68 24.65 -15.69
CA GLN A 186 5.91 24.09 -15.12
C GLN A 186 5.64 23.35 -13.80
N PHE A 187 4.63 23.77 -13.03
CA PHE A 187 4.26 23.10 -11.79
C PHE A 187 3.78 21.67 -12.04
N ARG A 188 2.99 21.46 -13.10
CA ARG A 188 2.51 20.13 -13.51
C ARG A 188 3.65 19.20 -13.93
N THR A 189 4.76 19.76 -14.42
CA THR A 189 5.98 19.00 -14.75
C THR A 189 6.86 18.78 -13.52
N PHE A 190 6.87 19.73 -12.57
CA PHE A 190 7.66 19.66 -11.35
C PHE A 190 7.15 18.59 -10.37
N VAL A 191 5.83 18.48 -10.17
CA VAL A 191 5.23 17.57 -9.18
C VAL A 191 5.62 16.10 -9.43
N PRO A 192 5.52 15.54 -10.65
CA PRO A 192 5.99 14.18 -10.93
C PRO A 192 7.49 13.98 -10.66
N ASN A 193 8.34 14.98 -10.94
CA ASN A 193 9.78 14.91 -10.67
C ASN A 193 10.08 14.87 -9.16
N LEU A 194 9.36 15.69 -8.38
CA LEU A 194 9.45 15.67 -6.92
C LEU A 194 9.00 14.31 -6.36
N PHE A 195 7.90 13.77 -6.87
CA PHE A 195 7.39 12.46 -6.44
C PHE A 195 8.37 11.34 -6.80
N ALA A 196 8.92 11.36 -8.02
CA ALA A 196 9.94 10.42 -8.46
C ALA A 196 11.19 10.47 -7.56
N ALA A 197 11.57 11.65 -7.06
CA ALA A 197 12.64 11.78 -6.08
C ALA A 197 12.26 11.20 -4.71
N VAL A 198 11.04 11.49 -4.22
CA VAL A 198 10.54 10.99 -2.93
C VAL A 198 10.46 9.47 -2.93
N VAL A 199 9.89 8.84 -3.95
CA VAL A 199 9.72 7.36 -4.00
C VAL A 199 11.04 6.59 -4.15
N LYS A 200 12.11 7.24 -4.64
CA LYS A 200 13.44 6.64 -4.76
C LYS A 200 14.19 6.55 -3.42
N GLN A 201 13.75 7.29 -2.40
CA GLN A 201 14.40 7.32 -1.10
C GLN A 201 13.99 6.17 -0.19
N THR A 202 14.92 5.72 0.65
CA THR A 202 14.64 4.80 1.76
C THR A 202 14.27 5.59 3.00
N TRP A 203 12.97 5.82 3.22
CA TRP A 203 12.51 6.71 4.28
C TRP A 203 12.54 6.09 5.68
N ASN A 204 12.85 6.93 6.67
CA ASN A 204 12.43 6.68 8.05
C ASN A 204 10.94 7.04 8.23
N GLY A 205 10.21 6.28 9.04
CA GLY A 205 8.74 6.38 9.13
C GLY A 205 8.24 7.76 9.58
N VAL A 206 8.88 8.35 10.58
CA VAL A 206 8.47 9.66 11.11
C VAL A 206 8.61 10.75 10.04
N SER A 207 9.72 10.77 9.31
CA SER A 207 9.94 11.76 8.27
C SER A 207 8.97 11.57 7.10
N LEU A 208 8.73 10.32 6.69
CA LEU A 208 7.76 10.04 5.63
C LEU A 208 6.35 10.50 6.01
N VAL A 209 5.91 10.30 7.25
CA VAL A 209 4.59 10.80 7.70
C VAL A 209 4.47 12.30 7.50
N HIS A 210 5.47 13.08 7.92
CA HIS A 210 5.41 14.54 7.82
C HIS A 210 5.57 15.07 6.38
N VAL A 211 6.40 14.42 5.57
CA VAL A 211 6.48 14.73 4.13
C VAL A 211 5.17 14.38 3.43
N SER A 212 4.58 13.22 3.73
CA SER A 212 3.29 12.79 3.18
C SER A 212 2.17 13.76 3.60
N PHE A 213 2.16 14.20 4.85
CA PHE A 213 1.23 15.24 5.32
C PHE A 213 1.39 16.54 4.51
N ALA A 214 2.62 17.02 4.27
CA ALA A 214 2.81 18.25 3.50
C ALA A 214 2.35 18.07 2.04
N LEU A 215 2.65 16.93 1.43
CA LEU A 215 2.23 16.60 0.05
C LEU A 215 0.71 16.43 -0.08
N SER A 216 0.00 16.01 0.97
CA SER A 216 -1.47 15.88 0.94
C SER A 216 -2.22 17.20 0.89
N HIS A 217 -1.52 18.34 0.98
CA HIS A 217 -2.09 19.67 0.83
C HIS A 217 -1.92 20.24 -0.58
N LEU A 218 -1.28 19.49 -1.49
CA LEU A 218 -1.25 19.86 -2.91
C LEU A 218 -2.67 19.94 -3.46
N ARG A 219 -2.94 20.90 -4.34
CA ARG A 219 -4.24 21.00 -4.99
C ARG A 219 -4.47 19.84 -5.97
N PRO A 220 -5.71 19.38 -6.15
CA PRO A 220 -6.02 18.36 -7.15
C PRO A 220 -5.60 18.80 -8.57
N MET A 221 -4.84 17.96 -9.26
CA MET A 221 -4.40 18.20 -10.64
C MET A 221 -4.00 16.88 -11.34
N PRO A 222 -4.42 16.61 -12.58
CA PRO A 222 -4.06 15.38 -13.29
C PRO A 222 -2.59 15.43 -13.75
N VAL A 223 -1.69 14.77 -13.03
CA VAL A 223 -0.25 14.74 -13.31
C VAL A 223 0.40 13.37 -13.13
N LEU A 224 -0.25 12.44 -12.44
CA LEU A 224 0.29 11.13 -12.12
C LEU A 224 0.09 10.16 -13.29
N SER A 225 1.16 9.47 -13.70
CA SER A 225 1.13 8.39 -14.69
C SER A 225 1.16 7.01 -14.02
N GLY A 226 0.83 5.96 -14.78
CA GLY A 226 0.91 4.57 -14.33
C GLY A 226 2.26 4.16 -13.72
N ASP A 227 3.39 4.51 -14.38
CA ASP A 227 4.74 4.21 -13.88
C ASP A 227 5.03 4.82 -12.50
N LEU A 228 4.57 6.05 -12.28
CA LEU A 228 4.78 6.74 -11.02
C LEU A 228 3.85 6.18 -9.93
N LEU A 229 2.60 5.83 -10.29
CA LEU A 229 1.67 5.15 -9.41
C LEU A 229 2.23 3.79 -8.95
N HIS A 230 2.82 3.02 -9.86
CA HIS A 230 3.51 1.77 -9.55
C HIS A 230 4.71 2.00 -8.59
N SER A 231 5.50 3.05 -8.84
CA SER A 231 6.65 3.41 -7.98
C SER A 231 6.21 3.80 -6.56
N ILE A 232 5.08 4.51 -6.42
CA ILE A 232 4.46 4.81 -5.12
C ILE A 232 4.00 3.51 -4.45
N GLY A 233 3.34 2.61 -5.19
CA GLY A 233 2.94 1.29 -4.70
C GLY A 233 4.12 0.50 -4.13
N ASN A 234 5.24 0.45 -4.84
CA ASN A 234 6.47 -0.22 -4.38
C ASN A 234 7.04 0.41 -3.10
N MET A 235 7.06 1.74 -3.00
CA MET A 235 7.46 2.43 -1.77
C MET A 235 6.54 2.04 -0.60
N LEU A 236 5.22 2.04 -0.82
CA LEU A 236 4.24 1.67 0.19
C LEU A 236 4.36 0.20 0.62
N THR A 237 4.64 -0.72 -0.29
CA THR A 237 4.93 -2.13 0.04
C THR A 237 6.23 -2.26 0.84
N ASN A 238 7.27 -1.47 0.50
CA ASN A 238 8.56 -1.53 1.20
C ASN A 238 8.43 -1.07 2.66
N ILE A 239 7.67 -0.01 2.94
CA ILE A 239 7.47 0.45 4.33
C ILE A 239 6.68 -0.55 5.18
N GLN A 240 5.91 -1.47 4.57
CA GLN A 240 5.14 -2.47 5.31
C GLN A 240 6.00 -3.40 6.16
N ARG A 241 7.26 -3.62 5.76
CA ARG A 241 8.17 -4.59 6.39
C ARG A 241 8.92 -4.04 7.60
N PHE A 242 9.13 -2.72 7.67
CA PHE A 242 10.11 -2.13 8.60
C PHE A 242 9.58 -0.97 9.45
N GLN A 243 8.38 -0.45 9.17
CA GLN A 243 7.82 0.69 9.91
C GLN A 243 6.76 0.28 10.92
N GLU A 244 6.66 1.05 12.00
CA GLU A 244 5.63 0.91 13.03
C GLU A 244 4.21 0.93 12.41
N PRO A 245 3.28 0.04 12.85
CA PRO A 245 1.97 -0.12 12.23
C PRO A 245 1.18 1.19 12.08
N ILE A 246 1.23 2.07 13.09
CA ILE A 246 0.49 3.34 13.10
C ILE A 246 1.05 4.36 12.10
N LEU A 247 2.37 4.45 11.99
CA LEU A 247 3.03 5.35 11.03
C LEU A 247 2.76 4.88 9.60
N ARG A 248 2.84 3.57 9.38
CA ARG A 248 2.52 2.93 8.11
C ARG A 248 1.07 3.23 7.68
N ALA A 249 0.11 3.07 8.58
CA ALA A 249 -1.30 3.36 8.28
C ALA A 249 -1.50 4.83 7.89
N ALA A 250 -0.90 5.77 8.63
CA ALA A 250 -0.97 7.19 8.32
C ALA A 250 -0.38 7.52 6.94
N VAL A 251 0.81 7.01 6.62
CA VAL A 251 1.44 7.19 5.30
C VAL A 251 0.56 6.62 4.19
N GLN A 252 0.00 5.42 4.37
CA GLN A 252 -0.90 4.83 3.40
C GLN A 252 -2.13 5.71 3.14
N CYS A 253 -2.79 6.22 4.19
CA CYS A 253 -3.93 7.12 4.02
C CYS A 253 -3.55 8.39 3.25
N TYR A 254 -2.42 9.04 3.58
CA TYR A 254 -1.98 10.23 2.86
C TYR A 254 -1.68 9.93 1.39
N TRP A 255 -0.94 8.87 1.09
CA TRP A 255 -0.55 8.55 -0.29
C TRP A 255 -1.71 8.04 -1.14
N LEU A 256 -2.71 7.39 -0.53
CA LEU A 256 -3.95 7.07 -1.23
C LEU A 256 -4.64 8.37 -1.66
N ASP A 257 -4.90 9.28 -0.72
CA ASP A 257 -5.56 10.56 -1.00
C ASP A 257 -4.78 11.40 -2.03
N ILE A 258 -3.46 11.53 -1.85
CA ILE A 258 -2.57 12.24 -2.78
C ILE A 258 -2.67 11.63 -4.19
N SER A 259 -2.55 10.30 -4.30
CA SER A 259 -2.54 9.65 -5.62
C SER A 259 -3.87 9.85 -6.32
N LEU A 260 -4.98 9.66 -5.61
CA LEU A 260 -6.34 9.82 -6.13
C LEU A 260 -6.64 11.26 -6.60
N GLN A 261 -6.12 12.27 -5.91
CA GLN A 261 -6.24 13.68 -6.31
C GLN A 261 -5.38 14.04 -7.52
N LEU A 262 -4.31 13.28 -7.77
CA LEU A 262 -3.31 13.58 -8.79
C LEU A 262 -3.37 12.69 -10.03
N ILE A 263 -4.19 11.63 -10.03
CA ILE A 263 -4.39 10.73 -11.18
C ILE A 263 -4.73 11.53 -12.43
N ASP A 264 -3.97 11.26 -13.49
CA ASP A 264 -4.28 11.69 -14.84
C ASP A 264 -5.09 10.56 -15.52
N PRO A 265 -6.40 10.76 -15.77
CA PRO A 265 -7.27 9.71 -16.32
C PRO A 265 -6.85 9.28 -17.74
N ASP A 266 -6.09 10.11 -18.45
CA ASP A 266 -5.60 9.79 -19.80
C ASP A 266 -4.30 8.95 -19.77
N LYS A 267 -3.63 8.84 -18.61
CA LYS A 267 -2.32 8.17 -18.45
C LYS A 267 -2.32 7.05 -17.42
N VAL A 268 -3.45 6.75 -16.79
CA VAL A 268 -3.59 5.69 -15.80
C VAL A 268 -4.73 4.80 -16.23
N THR A 269 -4.43 3.53 -16.46
CA THR A 269 -5.43 2.51 -16.75
C THR A 269 -6.07 1.99 -15.46
N PHE A 270 -7.28 1.42 -15.58
CA PHE A 270 -7.92 0.76 -14.43
C PHE A 270 -7.14 -0.46 -13.93
N GLU A 271 -6.33 -1.09 -14.77
CA GLU A 271 -5.44 -2.19 -14.35
C GLU A 271 -4.30 -1.69 -13.44
N GLU A 272 -3.66 -0.57 -13.80
CA GLU A 272 -2.64 0.06 -12.96
C GLU A 272 -3.24 0.58 -11.65
N LEU A 273 -4.45 1.16 -11.72
CA LEU A 273 -5.18 1.61 -10.54
C LEU A 273 -5.58 0.45 -9.62
N SER A 274 -6.12 -0.65 -10.17
CA SER A 274 -6.50 -1.83 -9.38
C SER A 274 -5.28 -2.44 -8.69
N THR A 275 -4.16 -2.50 -9.39
CA THR A 275 -2.88 -2.97 -8.85
C THR A 275 -2.39 -2.09 -7.71
N PHE A 276 -2.46 -0.76 -7.86
CA PHE A 276 -2.13 0.19 -6.80
C PHE A 276 -3.04 0.03 -5.58
N LEU A 277 -4.36 -0.04 -5.78
CA LEU A 277 -5.30 -0.21 -4.67
C LEU A 277 -5.08 -1.52 -3.91
N SER A 278 -4.53 -2.55 -4.56
CA SER A 278 -4.19 -3.82 -3.91
C SER A 278 -3.09 -3.72 -2.85
N VAL A 279 -2.31 -2.64 -2.85
CA VAL A 279 -1.29 -2.37 -1.83
C VAL A 279 -1.92 -2.07 -0.46
N PHE A 280 -3.16 -1.60 -0.46
CA PHE A 280 -3.93 -1.29 0.75
C PHE A 280 -4.73 -2.52 1.16
N LYS A 281 -4.60 -2.91 2.42
CA LYS A 281 -5.30 -4.09 2.92
C LYS A 281 -6.74 -3.78 3.30
N GLN A 282 -7.62 -4.73 3.04
CA GLN A 282 -9.03 -4.67 3.38
C GLN A 282 -9.28 -4.72 4.90
N ASP A 283 -8.44 -5.42 5.65
CA ASP A 283 -8.46 -5.44 7.13
C ASP A 283 -7.74 -4.22 7.75
N GLY A 284 -7.30 -3.27 6.91
CA GLY A 284 -6.51 -2.13 7.30
C GLY A 284 -7.09 -0.81 6.81
N THR A 285 -6.33 -0.12 5.95
CA THR A 285 -6.59 1.28 5.56
C THR A 285 -7.72 1.46 4.56
N LEU A 286 -8.11 0.40 3.83
CA LEU A 286 -9.10 0.48 2.75
C LEU A 286 -10.21 -0.56 2.98
N LYS A 287 -10.91 -0.41 4.10
CA LYS A 287 -12.08 -1.25 4.45
C LYS A 287 -13.38 -0.53 4.10
N ARG A 288 -14.35 -1.23 3.51
CA ARG A 288 -15.68 -0.70 3.22
C ARG A 288 -16.37 -0.14 4.48
N GLY A 289 -16.98 1.04 4.33
CA GLY A 289 -17.54 1.82 5.43
C GLY A 289 -16.55 2.74 6.16
N THR A 290 -15.26 2.71 5.82
CA THR A 290 -14.31 3.74 6.30
C THR A 290 -14.39 5.01 5.45
N GLU A 291 -13.95 6.14 6.02
CA GLU A 291 -13.88 7.40 5.28
C GLU A 291 -12.89 7.33 4.09
N GLN A 292 -11.80 6.58 4.23
CA GLN A 292 -10.85 6.33 3.16
C GLN A 292 -11.50 5.57 2.00
N TRP A 293 -12.32 4.55 2.30
CA TRP A 293 -13.07 3.83 1.28
C TRP A 293 -14.05 4.74 0.54
N ASN A 294 -14.87 5.50 1.27
CA ASN A 294 -15.89 6.37 0.68
C ASN A 294 -15.27 7.41 -0.26
N ARG A 295 -14.19 8.06 0.17
CA ARG A 295 -13.46 9.03 -0.67
C ARG A 295 -12.82 8.37 -1.89
N THR A 296 -12.33 7.13 -1.75
CA THR A 296 -11.77 6.35 -2.86
C THR A 296 -12.84 5.97 -3.88
N ALA A 297 -13.96 5.41 -3.42
CA ALA A 297 -15.09 5.02 -4.27
C ALA A 297 -15.65 6.23 -5.02
N GLN A 298 -15.89 7.35 -4.32
CA GLN A 298 -16.33 8.60 -4.94
C GLN A 298 -15.36 9.03 -6.04
N ARG A 299 -14.05 9.06 -5.75
CA ARG A 299 -13.06 9.50 -6.73
C ARG A 299 -12.99 8.58 -7.94
N ILE A 300 -13.13 7.27 -7.76
CA ILE A 300 -13.20 6.30 -8.87
C ILE A 300 -14.44 6.54 -9.73
N GLY A 301 -15.59 6.84 -9.11
CA GLY A 301 -16.83 7.18 -9.83
C GLY A 301 -16.79 8.51 -10.60
N GLU A 302 -15.83 9.38 -10.28
CA GLU A 302 -15.54 10.61 -11.04
C GLU A 302 -14.61 10.37 -12.24
N LEU A 303 -13.98 9.19 -12.34
CA LEU A 303 -13.19 8.79 -13.50
C LEU A 303 -14.12 8.30 -14.63
N ASN A 304 -13.55 7.63 -15.65
CA ASN A 304 -14.32 7.12 -16.77
C ASN A 304 -15.12 5.86 -16.38
N ASN A 305 -16.38 6.05 -15.99
CA ASN A 305 -17.28 4.98 -15.55
C ASN A 305 -17.47 3.87 -16.59
N MET A 306 -17.51 4.19 -17.88
CA MET A 306 -17.64 3.17 -18.94
C MET A 306 -16.39 2.29 -18.99
N GLN A 307 -15.20 2.90 -19.00
CA GLN A 307 -13.94 2.14 -18.96
C GLN A 307 -13.79 1.33 -17.67
N ALA A 308 -14.29 1.83 -16.54
CA ALA A 308 -14.27 1.11 -15.27
C ALA A 308 -15.12 -0.17 -15.33
N VAL A 309 -16.34 -0.07 -15.83
CA VAL A 309 -17.25 -1.23 -15.99
C VAL A 309 -16.71 -2.20 -17.03
N ASP A 310 -16.17 -1.71 -18.15
CA ASP A 310 -15.56 -2.55 -19.18
C ASP A 310 -14.31 -3.27 -18.65
N PHE A 311 -13.51 -2.61 -17.81
CA PHE A 311 -12.39 -3.23 -17.11
C PHE A 311 -12.86 -4.36 -16.20
N VAL A 312 -13.86 -4.14 -15.35
CA VAL A 312 -14.37 -5.18 -14.44
C VAL A 312 -14.94 -6.35 -15.24
N ARG A 313 -15.78 -6.08 -16.25
CA ARG A 313 -16.37 -7.11 -17.12
C ARG A 313 -15.30 -7.92 -17.85
N GLY A 314 -14.32 -7.24 -18.45
CA GLY A 314 -13.19 -7.88 -19.15
C GLY A 314 -12.35 -8.74 -18.21
N SER A 315 -12.06 -8.24 -17.02
CA SER A 315 -11.26 -8.94 -16.02
C SER A 315 -11.99 -10.16 -15.43
N ILE A 316 -13.31 -10.06 -15.20
CA ILE A 316 -14.13 -11.22 -14.79
C ILE A 316 -14.07 -12.31 -15.87
N ARG A 317 -14.23 -11.94 -17.15
CA ARG A 317 -14.13 -12.90 -18.25
C ARG A 317 -12.75 -13.57 -18.28
N GLU A 318 -11.68 -12.79 -18.16
CA GLU A 318 -10.32 -13.32 -18.10
C GLU A 318 -10.12 -14.28 -16.92
N ILE A 319 -10.62 -13.94 -15.74
CA ILE A 319 -10.60 -14.80 -14.55
C ILE A 319 -11.31 -16.15 -14.81
N LEU A 320 -12.41 -16.11 -15.56
CA LEU A 320 -13.21 -17.30 -15.88
C LEU A 320 -12.73 -18.09 -17.10
N GLU A 321 -11.81 -17.57 -17.91
CA GLU A 321 -11.34 -18.19 -19.15
C GLU A 321 -9.89 -18.65 -19.09
N CYS A 322 -9.02 -17.97 -18.33
CA CYS A 322 -7.62 -18.34 -18.21
C CYS A 322 -7.45 -19.67 -17.47
N ASP A 323 -6.70 -20.61 -18.04
CA ASP A 323 -6.25 -21.85 -17.37
C ASP A 323 -4.99 -21.63 -16.50
N ALA A 324 -4.36 -20.45 -16.62
CA ALA A 324 -3.26 -20.04 -15.76
C ALA A 324 -3.80 -19.62 -14.40
N ASP A 325 -3.09 -19.95 -13.31
CA ASP A 325 -3.44 -19.59 -11.94
C ASP A 325 -3.80 -18.09 -11.83
N CYS A 326 -5.09 -17.77 -11.91
CA CYS A 326 -5.58 -16.45 -11.53
C CYS A 326 -5.25 -16.30 -10.05
N THR A 327 -4.20 -15.53 -9.77
CA THR A 327 -3.76 -15.35 -8.40
C THR A 327 -4.92 -14.80 -7.57
N LYS A 328 -5.11 -15.29 -6.35
CA LYS A 328 -6.11 -14.76 -5.39
C LYS A 328 -6.07 -13.23 -5.35
N GLN A 329 -4.88 -12.64 -5.48
CA GLN A 329 -4.68 -11.20 -5.52
C GLN A 329 -5.35 -10.52 -6.73
N GLY A 330 -5.35 -11.13 -7.91
CA GLY A 330 -6.04 -10.60 -9.10
C GLY A 330 -7.55 -10.57 -8.91
N ILE A 331 -8.14 -11.64 -8.37
CA ILE A 331 -9.58 -11.71 -8.10
C ILE A 331 -10.00 -10.64 -7.07
N CYS A 332 -9.25 -10.49 -5.97
CA CYS A 332 -9.53 -9.46 -4.97
C CYS A 332 -9.45 -8.03 -5.53
N ARG A 333 -8.53 -7.76 -6.48
CA ARG A 333 -8.42 -6.44 -7.14
C ARG A 333 -9.68 -6.09 -7.93
N VAL A 334 -10.16 -7.03 -8.72
CA VAL A 334 -11.36 -6.85 -9.54
C VAL A 334 -12.59 -6.69 -8.65
N ALA A 335 -12.72 -7.55 -7.63
CA ALA A 335 -13.80 -7.47 -6.65
C ALA A 335 -13.84 -6.10 -5.95
N ARG A 336 -12.68 -5.58 -5.52
CA ARG A 336 -12.59 -4.26 -4.88
C ARG A 336 -13.10 -3.14 -5.77
N ILE A 337 -12.66 -3.08 -7.03
CA ILE A 337 -13.13 -2.07 -7.98
C ILE A 337 -14.64 -2.21 -8.19
N ALA A 338 -15.15 -3.42 -8.38
CA ALA A 338 -16.57 -3.67 -8.59
C ALA A 338 -17.44 -3.17 -7.41
N VAL A 339 -17.03 -3.47 -6.16
CA VAL A 339 -17.73 -3.00 -4.95
C VAL A 339 -17.63 -1.48 -4.81
N MET A 340 -16.48 -0.87 -5.12
CA MET A 340 -16.34 0.60 -5.14
C MET A 340 -17.25 1.26 -6.19
N LEU A 341 -17.41 0.63 -7.36
CA LEU A 341 -18.33 1.10 -8.40
C LEU A 341 -19.80 1.00 -7.97
N HIS A 342 -20.16 0.01 -7.15
CA HIS A 342 -21.47 -0.02 -6.51
C HIS A 342 -21.64 1.15 -5.54
N ASP A 343 -20.67 1.35 -4.64
CA ASP A 343 -20.78 2.38 -3.60
C ASP A 343 -20.76 3.82 -4.15
N CYS A 344 -20.18 4.05 -5.34
CA CYS A 344 -20.27 5.35 -6.02
C CYS A 344 -21.47 5.48 -6.97
N GLY A 345 -22.34 4.46 -7.04
CA GLY A 345 -23.59 4.49 -7.78
C GLY A 345 -23.50 4.07 -9.26
N VAL A 346 -22.34 3.63 -9.74
CA VAL A 346 -22.14 3.17 -11.13
C VAL A 346 -22.76 1.79 -11.35
N LEU A 347 -22.61 0.90 -10.37
CA LEU A 347 -23.21 -0.46 -10.34
C LEU A 347 -24.27 -0.56 -9.22
N ALA A 348 -25.24 0.37 -9.20
CA ALA A 348 -26.20 0.48 -8.10
C ALA A 348 -27.40 -0.49 -8.21
N GLN A 349 -27.74 -0.96 -9.41
CA GLN A 349 -28.94 -1.77 -9.62
C GLN A 349 -28.63 -3.26 -9.58
N PRO A 350 -29.48 -4.11 -8.95
CA PRO A 350 -29.30 -5.56 -8.93
C PRO A 350 -29.17 -6.18 -10.34
N SER A 351 -29.90 -5.67 -11.33
CA SER A 351 -29.83 -6.12 -12.72
C SER A 351 -28.45 -5.93 -13.35
N GLN A 352 -27.71 -4.89 -12.95
CA GLN A 352 -26.34 -4.66 -13.43
C GLN A 352 -25.38 -5.71 -12.88
N TRP A 353 -25.59 -6.14 -11.63
CA TRP A 353 -24.82 -7.23 -11.02
C TRP A 353 -25.15 -8.59 -11.63
N GLU A 354 -26.43 -8.84 -11.93
CA GLU A 354 -26.85 -10.03 -12.69
C GLU A 354 -26.17 -10.08 -14.06
N GLU A 355 -26.18 -8.98 -14.83
CA GLU A 355 -25.49 -8.91 -16.12
C GLU A 355 -23.97 -9.09 -15.99
N LEU A 356 -23.36 -8.44 -14.99
CA LEU A 356 -21.91 -8.48 -14.78
C LEU A 356 -21.42 -9.88 -14.37
N LEU A 357 -22.22 -10.62 -13.60
CA LEU A 357 -21.88 -11.91 -13.04
C LEU A 357 -22.53 -13.10 -13.78
N ASP A 358 -23.26 -12.86 -14.87
CA ASP A 358 -24.02 -13.88 -15.61
C ASP A 358 -23.18 -15.12 -15.96
N ASP A 359 -21.96 -14.92 -16.47
CA ASP A 359 -21.04 -16.02 -16.80
C ASP A 359 -20.67 -16.85 -15.56
N SER A 360 -20.42 -16.19 -14.42
CA SER A 360 -20.11 -16.87 -13.15
C SER A 360 -21.33 -17.62 -12.61
N ILE A 361 -22.50 -17.01 -12.67
CA ILE A 361 -23.78 -17.60 -12.25
C ILE A 361 -24.10 -18.82 -13.14
N CYS A 362 -23.90 -18.73 -14.45
CA CYS A 362 -24.09 -19.83 -15.40
C CYS A 362 -23.13 -21.00 -15.13
N ILE A 363 -21.87 -20.71 -14.80
CA ILE A 363 -20.87 -21.73 -14.43
C ILE A 363 -21.30 -22.48 -13.16
N LEU A 364 -21.72 -21.75 -12.13
CA LEU A 364 -22.10 -22.33 -10.83
C LEU A 364 -23.44 -23.06 -10.90
N SER A 365 -24.44 -22.50 -11.60
CA SER A 365 -25.77 -23.09 -11.76
C SER A 365 -25.78 -24.36 -12.62
N SER A 366 -24.78 -24.57 -13.47
CA SER A 366 -24.63 -25.77 -14.30
C SER A 366 -23.51 -26.70 -13.83
N ALA A 367 -22.91 -26.43 -12.67
CA ALA A 367 -21.71 -27.10 -12.20
C ALA A 367 -21.91 -28.61 -11.95
N ALA A 368 -23.09 -29.02 -11.50
CA ALA A 368 -23.46 -30.42 -11.29
C ALA A 368 -23.86 -31.12 -12.61
N SER A 369 -24.52 -30.40 -13.53
CA SER A 369 -25.07 -30.97 -14.77
C SER A 369 -24.08 -31.03 -15.93
N ARG A 370 -22.92 -30.34 -15.84
CA ARG A 370 -21.86 -30.34 -16.85
C ARG A 370 -20.58 -31.01 -16.34
N PRO A 371 -20.40 -32.33 -16.58
CA PRO A 371 -19.22 -33.07 -16.13
C PRO A 371 -17.91 -32.55 -16.73
N TYR A 372 -17.96 -32.06 -17.97
CA TYR A 372 -16.80 -31.58 -18.71
C TYR A 372 -16.44 -30.11 -18.44
N LEU A 373 -17.20 -29.41 -17.60
CA LEU A 373 -16.85 -28.04 -17.23
C LEU A 373 -15.58 -28.08 -16.37
N SER A 374 -14.53 -27.40 -16.83
CA SER A 374 -13.22 -27.38 -16.19
C SER A 374 -13.32 -26.97 -14.72
N LEU A 375 -12.63 -27.72 -13.85
CA LEU A 375 -12.58 -27.47 -12.41
C LEU A 375 -12.10 -26.05 -12.08
N HIS A 376 -11.10 -25.56 -12.82
CA HIS A 376 -10.57 -24.20 -12.66
C HIS A 376 -11.67 -23.14 -12.77
N ARG A 377 -12.48 -23.17 -13.84
CA ARG A 377 -13.57 -22.20 -14.05
C ARG A 377 -14.59 -22.21 -12.91
N LYS A 378 -14.91 -23.38 -12.37
CA LYS A 378 -15.82 -23.50 -11.21
C LYS A 378 -15.20 -22.84 -9.97
N GLN A 379 -13.92 -23.09 -9.72
CA GLN A 379 -13.18 -22.50 -8.60
C GLN A 379 -13.01 -20.99 -8.75
N ALA A 380 -12.71 -20.50 -9.95
CA ALA A 380 -12.58 -19.09 -10.25
C ALA A 380 -13.90 -18.34 -10.02
N ALA A 381 -15.02 -18.90 -10.47
CA ALA A 381 -16.35 -18.33 -10.18
C ALA A 381 -16.65 -18.28 -8.67
N MET A 382 -16.35 -19.35 -7.92
CA MET A 382 -16.54 -19.36 -6.45
C MET A 382 -15.63 -18.34 -5.76
N ALA A 383 -14.35 -18.30 -6.15
CA ALA A 383 -13.37 -17.36 -5.60
C ALA A 383 -13.75 -15.91 -5.89
N LEU A 384 -14.36 -15.61 -7.04
CA LEU A 384 -14.89 -14.29 -7.36
C LEU A 384 -16.03 -13.89 -6.42
N PHE A 385 -17.03 -14.77 -6.21
CA PHE A 385 -18.12 -14.50 -5.27
C PHE A 385 -17.61 -14.33 -3.84
N LEU A 386 -16.64 -15.13 -3.41
CA LEU A 386 -15.99 -14.97 -2.11
C LEU A 386 -15.27 -13.63 -2.00
N ALA A 387 -14.49 -13.24 -2.99
CA ALA A 387 -13.78 -11.96 -2.97
C ALA A 387 -14.75 -10.76 -2.99
N LEU A 388 -15.86 -10.85 -3.74
CA LEU A 388 -16.91 -9.84 -3.74
C LEU A 388 -17.60 -9.75 -2.38
N GLN A 389 -17.93 -10.89 -1.76
CA GLN A 389 -18.54 -10.93 -0.44
C GLN A 389 -17.59 -10.40 0.65
N GLU A 390 -16.30 -10.74 0.56
CA GLU A 390 -15.27 -10.18 1.43
C GLU A 390 -15.25 -8.67 1.28
N GLU A 391 -14.98 -8.12 0.09
CA GLU A 391 -14.87 -6.66 -0.14
C GLU A 391 -16.18 -5.90 0.14
N ALA A 392 -17.34 -6.53 -0.08
CA ALA A 392 -18.65 -5.96 0.26
C ALA A 392 -18.93 -5.93 1.78
N THR A 393 -18.14 -6.64 2.60
CA THR A 393 -18.29 -6.63 4.06
C THR A 393 -17.96 -5.24 4.62
N SER A 394 -18.99 -4.50 5.01
CA SER A 394 -18.87 -3.16 5.56
C SER A 394 -18.67 -3.17 7.09
N LEU A 395 -18.12 -2.08 7.63
CA LEU A 395 -18.15 -1.79 9.07
C LEU A 395 -19.56 -1.54 9.60
N PHE A 396 -20.44 -1.07 8.73
CA PHE A 396 -21.86 -0.89 9.01
C PHE A 396 -22.60 -2.04 8.35
N ASP A 397 -23.34 -2.81 9.12
CA ASP A 397 -24.13 -3.94 8.61
C ASP A 397 -25.10 -3.42 7.54
N ASP A 398 -24.83 -3.73 6.28
CA ASP A 398 -25.63 -3.30 5.14
C ASP A 398 -26.05 -4.48 4.27
N SER A 399 -27.13 -4.26 3.51
CA SER A 399 -27.75 -5.32 2.71
C SER A 399 -26.93 -5.72 1.49
N PHE A 400 -25.94 -4.93 1.07
CA PHE A 400 -25.27 -5.17 -0.21
C PHE A 400 -24.50 -6.51 -0.24
N GLN A 401 -23.83 -6.87 0.85
CA GLN A 401 -23.20 -8.19 0.98
C GLN A 401 -24.24 -9.33 0.87
N HIS A 402 -25.49 -9.06 1.22
CA HIS A 402 -26.60 -10.02 1.13
C HIS A 402 -27.11 -10.10 -0.30
N GLU A 403 -27.32 -8.95 -0.93
CA GLU A 403 -27.77 -8.83 -2.32
C GLU A 403 -26.85 -9.59 -3.30
N ILE A 404 -25.52 -9.48 -3.15
CA ILE A 404 -24.57 -10.24 -4.00
C ILE A 404 -24.78 -11.75 -3.88
N MET A 405 -24.97 -12.24 -2.65
CA MET A 405 -25.16 -13.69 -2.42
C MET A 405 -26.55 -14.16 -2.83
N ASP A 406 -27.56 -13.28 -2.77
CA ASP A 406 -28.93 -13.60 -3.14
C ASP A 406 -29.07 -13.86 -4.65
N LEU A 407 -28.15 -13.36 -5.48
CA LEU A 407 -28.05 -13.70 -6.91
C LEU A 407 -27.89 -15.22 -7.15
N LEU A 408 -27.32 -15.95 -6.19
CA LEU A 408 -27.12 -17.38 -6.26
C LEU A 408 -28.29 -18.19 -5.70
N SER A 409 -29.21 -17.56 -4.96
CA SER A 409 -30.36 -18.23 -4.32
C SER A 409 -31.21 -19.04 -5.30
N PRO A 410 -31.51 -18.56 -6.54
CA PRO A 410 -32.29 -19.34 -7.51
C PRO A 410 -31.65 -20.67 -7.93
N PHE A 411 -30.33 -20.81 -7.74
CA PHE A 411 -29.54 -21.95 -8.19
C PHE A 411 -28.95 -22.76 -7.02
N ALA A 412 -29.39 -22.48 -5.80
CA ALA A 412 -28.86 -23.05 -4.57
C ALA A 412 -28.80 -24.59 -4.62
N GLU A 413 -29.87 -25.26 -5.01
CA GLU A 413 -29.94 -26.73 -5.07
C GLU A 413 -28.84 -27.33 -5.95
N VAL A 414 -28.71 -26.84 -7.19
CA VAL A 414 -27.78 -27.39 -8.18
C VAL A 414 -26.33 -27.04 -7.84
N MET A 415 -26.10 -25.84 -7.32
CA MET A 415 -24.76 -25.39 -6.92
C MET A 415 -24.26 -26.22 -5.73
N TYR A 416 -25.13 -26.54 -4.77
CA TYR A 416 -24.73 -27.28 -3.58
C TYR A 416 -24.38 -28.72 -3.84
N GLU A 417 -25.14 -29.43 -4.67
CA GLU A 417 -24.81 -30.82 -5.02
C GLU A 417 -23.37 -30.90 -5.56
N HIS A 418 -22.97 -29.94 -6.39
CA HIS A 418 -21.60 -29.83 -6.89
C HIS A 418 -20.58 -29.44 -5.81
N VAL A 419 -20.82 -28.38 -5.05
CA VAL A 419 -19.89 -27.89 -4.03
C VAL A 419 -19.67 -28.97 -2.95
N TYR A 420 -20.74 -29.62 -2.52
CA TYR A 420 -20.70 -30.70 -1.54
C TYR A 420 -19.97 -31.94 -2.08
N SER A 421 -20.31 -32.42 -3.28
CA SER A 421 -19.60 -33.57 -3.87
C SER A 421 -18.11 -33.29 -4.07
N SER A 422 -17.75 -32.06 -4.46
CA SER A 422 -16.37 -31.63 -4.68
C SER A 422 -15.59 -31.39 -3.38
N ALA A 423 -16.24 -30.91 -2.33
CA ALA A 423 -15.62 -30.72 -1.01
C ALA A 423 -15.16 -32.06 -0.39
N PHE A 424 -15.90 -33.14 -0.67
CA PHE A 424 -15.59 -34.52 -0.25
C PHE A 424 -14.80 -35.33 -1.29
N ALA A 425 -14.31 -34.71 -2.37
CA ALA A 425 -13.47 -35.40 -3.34
C ALA A 425 -12.15 -35.85 -2.69
N PRO A 426 -11.59 -37.01 -3.07
CA PRO A 426 -10.29 -37.44 -2.57
C PRO A 426 -9.20 -36.42 -2.90
N LEU A 427 -8.40 -36.05 -1.92
CA LEU A 427 -7.24 -35.18 -2.09
C LEU A 427 -6.08 -35.97 -2.70
N THR A 428 -5.90 -35.87 -4.02
CA THR A 428 -4.84 -36.56 -4.78
C THR A 428 -3.60 -35.69 -4.94
N ASN A 429 -3.75 -34.37 -4.93
CA ASN A 429 -2.66 -33.42 -5.11
C ASN A 429 -2.88 -32.14 -4.25
N MET A 430 -1.93 -31.21 -4.34
CA MET A 430 -1.96 -29.99 -3.52
C MET A 430 -3.03 -28.99 -3.95
N ASN A 431 -3.34 -28.96 -5.24
CA ASN A 431 -4.39 -28.11 -5.78
C ASN A 431 -5.76 -28.57 -5.26
N ASP A 432 -5.96 -29.87 -5.06
CA ASP A 432 -7.19 -30.41 -4.45
C ASP A 432 -7.38 -29.91 -3.01
N PHE A 433 -6.29 -29.71 -2.25
CA PHE A 433 -6.37 -29.17 -0.90
C PHE A 433 -6.83 -27.70 -0.87
N GLN A 434 -6.25 -26.88 -1.76
CA GLN A 434 -6.65 -25.47 -1.93
C GLN A 434 -8.07 -25.36 -2.46
N ALA A 435 -8.43 -26.21 -3.43
CA ALA A 435 -9.79 -26.34 -3.93
C ALA A 435 -10.78 -26.62 -2.81
N SER A 436 -10.51 -27.64 -2.00
CA SER A 436 -11.32 -27.99 -0.83
C SER A 436 -11.46 -26.82 0.15
N LEU A 437 -10.40 -26.04 0.37
CA LEU A 437 -10.47 -24.86 1.23
C LEU A 437 -11.43 -23.81 0.66
N THR A 438 -11.35 -23.52 -0.63
CA THR A 438 -12.27 -22.61 -1.33
C THR A 438 -13.71 -23.09 -1.25
N TYR A 439 -13.96 -24.40 -1.46
CA TYR A 439 -15.31 -24.97 -1.34
C TYR A 439 -15.88 -24.82 0.06
N PHE A 440 -15.11 -25.14 1.10
CA PHE A 440 -15.59 -25.00 2.48
C PHE A 440 -15.76 -23.54 2.90
N HIS A 441 -14.89 -22.64 2.43
CA HIS A 441 -15.08 -21.20 2.67
C HIS A 441 -16.35 -20.68 1.99
N PHE A 442 -16.61 -21.13 0.76
CA PHE A 442 -17.85 -20.83 0.06
C PHE A 442 -19.08 -21.37 0.79
N LEU A 443 -19.03 -22.64 1.25
CA LEU A 443 -20.09 -23.19 2.09
C LEU A 443 -20.30 -22.38 3.37
N ASP A 444 -19.23 -21.97 4.05
CA ASP A 444 -19.29 -21.16 5.27
C ASP A 444 -20.06 -19.85 5.05
N VAL A 445 -19.69 -19.12 3.99
CA VAL A 445 -20.31 -17.84 3.60
C VAL A 445 -21.77 -18.03 3.24
N VAL A 446 -22.10 -19.04 2.42
CA VAL A 446 -23.47 -19.20 1.94
C VAL A 446 -24.37 -19.79 3.04
N SER A 447 -23.83 -20.56 3.99
CA SER A 447 -24.58 -21.13 5.12
C SER A 447 -25.07 -20.10 6.13
N ALA A 448 -24.41 -18.94 6.19
CA ALA A 448 -24.88 -17.82 7.01
C ALA A 448 -26.24 -17.27 6.54
N ARG A 449 -26.70 -17.64 5.35
CA ARG A 449 -27.95 -17.17 4.75
C ARG A 449 -29.13 -18.10 5.06
N PRO A 450 -30.27 -17.57 5.56
CA PRO A 450 -31.44 -18.38 5.87
C PRO A 450 -32.01 -19.16 4.67
N THR A 451 -32.02 -18.55 3.48
CA THR A 451 -32.50 -19.15 2.22
C THR A 451 -31.78 -20.44 1.89
N PHE A 452 -30.48 -20.46 2.16
CA PHE A 452 -29.61 -21.58 1.86
C PHE A 452 -29.55 -22.62 2.98
N ARG A 453 -29.73 -22.20 4.24
CA ARG A 453 -29.68 -23.08 5.42
C ARG A 453 -30.73 -24.19 5.38
N SER A 454 -31.94 -23.91 4.88
CA SER A 454 -33.01 -24.91 4.78
C SER A 454 -32.66 -26.05 3.81
N LEU A 455 -32.07 -25.71 2.66
CA LEU A 455 -31.61 -26.66 1.64
C LEU A 455 -30.43 -27.50 2.15
N LEU A 456 -29.48 -26.85 2.84
CA LEU A 456 -28.30 -27.49 3.41
C LEU A 456 -28.63 -28.49 4.53
N TYR A 457 -29.78 -28.33 5.20
CA TYR A 457 -30.19 -29.22 6.28
C TYR A 457 -30.36 -30.68 5.81
N THR A 458 -30.86 -30.88 4.59
CA THR A 458 -31.04 -32.22 4.02
C THR A 458 -29.69 -32.89 3.74
N LEU A 459 -28.77 -32.13 3.12
CA LEU A 459 -27.41 -32.57 2.82
C LEU A 459 -26.57 -32.80 4.08
N MET A 460 -26.87 -32.06 5.16
CA MET A 460 -26.20 -32.22 6.45
C MET A 460 -26.31 -33.66 6.97
N ASN A 461 -27.50 -34.26 6.89
CA ASN A 461 -27.72 -35.62 7.39
C ASN A 461 -26.93 -36.65 6.59
N GLU A 462 -26.89 -36.48 5.26
CA GLU A 462 -26.11 -37.34 4.37
C GLU A 462 -24.61 -37.18 4.63
N GLY A 463 -24.14 -35.96 4.87
CA GLY A 463 -22.74 -35.67 5.17
C GLY A 463 -22.27 -36.18 6.50
N LEU A 464 -23.09 -36.09 7.55
CA LEU A 464 -22.79 -36.71 8.84
C LEU A 464 -22.71 -38.23 8.71
N HIS A 465 -23.63 -38.85 7.94
CA HIS A 465 -23.56 -40.27 7.66
C HIS A 465 -22.28 -40.64 6.89
N LYS A 466 -21.94 -39.90 5.84
CA LYS A 466 -20.71 -40.11 5.06
C LYS A 466 -19.45 -39.92 5.91
N CYS A 467 -19.43 -38.93 6.82
CA CYS A 467 -18.33 -38.72 7.76
C CYS A 467 -18.16 -39.92 8.71
N SER A 468 -19.27 -40.50 9.20
CA SER A 468 -19.20 -41.68 10.06
C SER A 468 -18.57 -42.89 9.36
N LEU A 469 -18.85 -43.07 8.07
CA LEU A 469 -18.25 -44.15 7.26
C LEU A 469 -16.77 -43.87 6.93
N LEU A 470 -16.45 -42.66 6.49
CA LEU A 470 -15.10 -42.30 6.03
C LEU A 470 -14.05 -42.23 7.14
N LEU A 471 -14.47 -41.99 8.39
CA LEU A 471 -13.57 -42.02 9.57
C LEU A 471 -13.17 -43.45 9.96
N GLU A 472 -13.89 -44.48 9.50
CA GLU A 472 -13.51 -45.88 9.70
C GLU A 472 -12.39 -46.33 8.73
N GLU A 473 -12.24 -45.65 7.59
CA GLU A 473 -11.32 -46.04 6.49
C GLU A 473 -9.87 -45.54 6.66
N ASN A 474 -9.55 -44.74 7.69
CA ASN A 474 -8.19 -44.31 8.07
C ASN A 474 -7.29 -43.72 6.94
N SER A 475 -7.85 -43.01 5.95
CA SER A 475 -7.05 -42.31 4.93
C SER A 475 -6.89 -40.82 5.23
N VAL A 476 -5.71 -40.23 4.98
CA VAL A 476 -5.46 -38.79 5.22
C VAL A 476 -6.33 -37.89 4.34
N ALA A 477 -6.55 -38.29 3.09
CA ALA A 477 -7.39 -37.56 2.15
C ALA A 477 -8.86 -37.48 2.62
N SER A 478 -9.40 -38.58 3.15
CA SER A 478 -10.75 -38.59 3.73
C SER A 478 -10.83 -37.85 5.06
N THR A 479 -9.75 -37.86 5.86
CA THR A 479 -9.71 -37.22 7.18
C THR A 479 -9.92 -35.69 7.10
N ILE A 480 -9.22 -34.99 6.19
CA ILE A 480 -9.27 -33.53 6.13
C ILE A 480 -10.68 -33.01 5.77
N SER A 481 -11.28 -33.54 4.70
CA SER A 481 -12.61 -33.11 4.26
C SER A 481 -13.69 -33.44 5.30
N VAL A 482 -13.55 -34.57 6.00
CA VAL A 482 -14.45 -34.93 7.11
C VAL A 482 -14.32 -33.94 8.27
N TRP A 483 -13.12 -33.63 8.75
CA TRP A 483 -12.96 -32.67 9.85
C TRP A 483 -13.40 -31.26 9.47
N ARG A 484 -13.18 -30.82 8.22
CA ARG A 484 -13.71 -29.54 7.73
C ARG A 484 -15.23 -29.52 7.78
N PHE A 485 -15.86 -30.58 7.30
CA PHE A 485 -17.31 -30.71 7.33
C PHE A 485 -17.86 -30.73 8.75
N LEU A 486 -17.26 -31.50 9.67
CA LEU A 486 -17.70 -31.56 11.06
C LEU A 486 -17.56 -30.19 11.76
N SER A 487 -16.47 -29.46 11.51
CA SER A 487 -16.28 -28.10 12.04
C SER A 487 -17.32 -27.12 11.50
N TRP A 488 -17.58 -27.17 10.19
CA TRP A 488 -18.59 -26.34 9.52
C TRP A 488 -20.00 -26.67 10.04
N ALA A 489 -20.36 -27.95 10.12
CA ALA A 489 -21.63 -28.43 10.65
C ALA A 489 -21.86 -27.98 12.09
N ALA A 490 -20.85 -28.10 12.95
CA ALA A 490 -20.93 -27.64 14.35
C ALA A 490 -21.12 -26.11 14.47
N THR A 491 -20.63 -25.36 13.49
CA THR A 491 -20.69 -23.88 13.48
C THR A 491 -22.05 -23.38 13.02
N HIS A 492 -22.58 -23.93 11.92
CA HIS A 492 -23.80 -23.41 11.27
C HIS A 492 -25.09 -24.14 11.63
N PHE A 493 -24.99 -25.37 12.14
CA PHE A 493 -26.14 -26.23 12.47
C PHE A 493 -26.06 -26.69 13.93
N PRO A 494 -26.27 -25.78 14.90
CA PRO A 494 -26.20 -26.10 16.33
C PRO A 494 -27.16 -27.22 16.74
N GLU A 495 -28.28 -27.37 16.05
CA GLU A 495 -29.24 -28.47 16.21
C GLU A 495 -28.66 -29.86 15.88
N LYS A 496 -27.57 -29.94 15.11
CA LYS A 496 -26.84 -31.17 14.76
C LYS A 496 -25.59 -31.39 15.60
N LYS A 497 -25.34 -30.52 16.58
CA LYS A 497 -24.15 -30.60 17.44
C LYS A 497 -24.02 -31.95 18.15
N GLN A 498 -25.10 -32.56 18.60
CA GLN A 498 -25.05 -33.89 19.24
C GLN A 498 -24.60 -35.00 18.28
N ASP A 499 -24.99 -34.92 17.01
CA ASP A 499 -24.59 -35.90 16.00
C ASP A 499 -23.10 -35.74 15.67
N VAL A 500 -22.62 -34.49 15.55
CA VAL A 500 -21.19 -34.18 15.41
C VAL A 500 -20.39 -34.68 16.61
N ASP A 501 -20.86 -34.39 17.84
CA ASP A 501 -20.22 -34.84 19.08
C ASP A 501 -20.07 -36.37 19.11
N ARG A 502 -21.10 -37.12 18.70
CA ARG A 502 -21.04 -38.59 18.61
C ARG A 502 -19.98 -39.08 17.63
N ILE A 503 -19.91 -38.49 16.43
CA ILE A 503 -18.94 -38.87 15.40
C ILE A 503 -17.51 -38.56 15.87
N VAL A 504 -17.29 -37.38 16.45
CA VAL A 504 -15.98 -36.97 16.98
C VAL A 504 -15.54 -37.89 18.12
N VAL A 505 -16.43 -38.22 19.07
CA VAL A 505 -16.14 -39.18 20.15
C VAL A 505 -15.82 -40.55 19.61
N ALA A 506 -16.59 -41.07 18.66
CA ALA A 506 -16.33 -42.37 18.05
C ALA A 506 -14.94 -42.42 17.40
N SER A 507 -14.53 -41.34 16.72
CA SER A 507 -13.19 -41.21 16.11
C SER A 507 -12.06 -41.08 17.14
N ILE A 508 -12.28 -40.39 18.26
CA ILE A 508 -11.32 -40.34 19.37
C ILE A 508 -11.15 -41.75 19.98
N MET A 509 -12.26 -42.43 20.25
CA MET A 509 -12.28 -43.74 20.93
C MET A 509 -11.73 -44.87 20.05
N SER A 510 -11.80 -44.75 18.72
CA SER A 510 -11.16 -45.69 17.79
C SER A 510 -9.64 -45.51 17.72
N GLY A 511 -9.07 -44.48 18.38
CA GLY A 511 -7.64 -44.22 18.40
C GLY A 511 -7.10 -43.53 17.14
N GLY A 512 -7.97 -43.09 16.22
CA GLY A 512 -7.58 -42.52 14.93
C GLY A 512 -6.76 -41.22 15.03
N LEU A 513 -6.97 -40.43 16.10
CA LEU A 513 -6.25 -39.17 16.32
C LEU A 513 -4.79 -39.34 16.81
N GLY A 514 -4.43 -40.53 17.29
CA GLY A 514 -3.07 -40.81 17.77
C GLY A 514 -2.10 -41.22 16.66
N GLN A 515 -2.59 -41.43 15.43
CA GLN A 515 -1.77 -41.84 14.31
C GLN A 515 -1.27 -40.61 13.53
N PRO A 516 0.03 -40.56 13.15
CA PRO A 516 0.54 -39.48 12.31
C PRO A 516 -0.18 -39.48 10.96
N LEU A 517 -0.46 -38.29 10.41
CA LEU A 517 -1.04 -38.16 9.08
C LEU A 517 -0.10 -38.81 8.05
N HIS A 518 -0.52 -39.96 7.51
CA HIS A 518 0.21 -40.65 6.46
C HIS A 518 0.27 -39.82 5.17
N ARG A 519 1.49 -39.41 4.81
CA ARG A 519 1.77 -38.73 3.55
C ARG A 519 1.28 -39.57 2.36
N PRO A 520 0.54 -39.00 1.39
CA PRO A 520 0.25 -39.71 0.14
C PRO A 520 1.55 -40.15 -0.54
N PRO A 521 1.67 -41.42 -0.98
CA PRO A 521 2.89 -41.93 -1.62
C PRO A 521 3.19 -41.21 -2.94
N GLU A 522 2.16 -40.62 -3.57
CA GLU A 522 2.20 -39.88 -4.83
C GLU A 522 2.79 -38.47 -4.68
N TRP A 523 2.89 -37.92 -3.46
CA TRP A 523 3.43 -36.58 -3.22
C TRP A 523 4.95 -36.64 -3.14
N ASN A 524 5.62 -36.40 -4.28
CA ASN A 524 7.07 -36.44 -4.39
C ASN A 524 7.73 -35.17 -3.82
N ILE A 525 7.84 -35.12 -2.49
CA ILE A 525 8.43 -33.99 -1.74
C ILE A 525 9.95 -34.15 -1.67
N GLN A 526 10.65 -33.90 -2.77
CA GLN A 526 12.11 -33.77 -2.76
C GLN A 526 12.57 -32.32 -2.60
N ASP A 527 11.73 -31.35 -2.95
CA ASP A 527 12.00 -29.92 -2.80
C ASP A 527 11.67 -29.41 -1.38
N SER A 528 12.55 -28.56 -0.85
CA SER A 528 12.38 -27.74 0.35
C SER A 528 11.05 -26.99 0.42
N ILE A 529 10.54 -26.47 -0.71
CA ILE A 529 9.28 -25.72 -0.78
C ILE A 529 8.09 -26.63 -0.50
N LEU A 530 8.02 -27.77 -1.19
CA LEU A 530 6.96 -28.77 -1.00
C LEU A 530 6.98 -29.33 0.43
N LYS A 531 8.17 -29.45 1.04
CA LYS A 531 8.30 -29.90 2.44
C LYS A 531 7.74 -28.88 3.42
N ALA A 532 8.04 -27.60 3.22
CA ALA A 532 7.46 -26.52 4.02
C ALA A 532 5.93 -26.46 3.87
N GLN A 533 5.42 -26.66 2.66
CA GLN A 533 3.98 -26.71 2.40
C GLN A 533 3.29 -27.89 3.10
N TRP A 534 3.88 -29.09 3.08
CA TRP A 534 3.34 -30.24 3.81
C TRP A 534 3.25 -29.99 5.32
N VAL A 535 4.31 -29.44 5.92
CA VAL A 535 4.30 -29.08 7.34
C VAL A 535 3.22 -28.05 7.66
N ALA A 536 3.01 -27.07 6.78
CA ALA A 536 1.92 -26.09 6.95
C ALA A 536 0.54 -26.76 6.92
N ILE A 537 0.33 -27.72 6.01
CA ILE A 537 -0.94 -28.46 5.90
C ILE A 537 -1.17 -29.33 7.12
N GLU A 538 -0.16 -30.10 7.53
CA GLU A 538 -0.23 -30.94 8.73
C GLU A 538 -0.61 -30.09 9.95
N THR A 539 0.00 -28.91 10.08
CA THR A 539 -0.31 -27.95 11.13
C THR A 539 -1.75 -27.44 11.04
N SER A 540 -2.20 -26.99 9.85
CA SER A 540 -3.57 -26.49 9.64
C SER A 540 -4.63 -27.56 9.88
N VAL A 541 -4.35 -28.82 9.54
CA VAL A 541 -5.25 -29.95 9.80
C VAL A 541 -5.35 -30.23 11.29
N MET A 542 -4.22 -30.21 12.00
CA MET A 542 -4.22 -30.38 13.45
C MET A 542 -4.98 -29.24 14.15
N GLU A 543 -4.75 -27.99 13.75
CA GLU A 543 -5.51 -26.83 14.25
C GLU A 543 -7.01 -26.99 14.00
N LEU A 544 -7.41 -27.44 12.82
CA LEU A 544 -8.81 -27.71 12.47
C LEU A 544 -9.43 -28.80 13.34
N ILE A 545 -8.72 -29.91 13.54
CA ILE A 545 -9.17 -31.01 14.40
C ILE A 545 -9.39 -30.49 15.82
N TRP A 546 -8.39 -29.79 16.38
CA TRP A 546 -8.49 -29.24 17.73
C TRP A 546 -9.59 -28.18 17.86
N ASP A 547 -9.77 -27.32 16.86
CA ASP A 547 -10.87 -26.36 16.83
C ASP A 547 -12.24 -27.05 16.78
N THR A 548 -12.35 -28.13 16.00
CA THR A 548 -13.56 -28.96 15.93
C THR A 548 -13.86 -29.58 17.30
N ILE A 549 -12.86 -30.20 17.93
CA ILE A 549 -12.98 -30.77 19.29
C ILE A 549 -13.36 -29.68 20.29
N ARG A 550 -12.78 -28.48 20.22
CA ARG A 550 -13.13 -27.36 21.09
C ARG A 550 -14.58 -26.90 20.92
N LYS A 551 -15.10 -26.95 19.69
CA LYS A 551 -16.50 -26.63 19.38
C LYS A 551 -17.48 -27.71 19.88
N THR A 552 -17.04 -28.96 19.99
CA THR A 552 -17.82 -30.07 20.58
C THR A 552 -17.95 -29.97 22.10
N SER A 553 -18.99 -30.57 22.67
CA SER A 553 -19.24 -30.52 24.13
C SER A 553 -18.25 -31.33 24.98
N LEU A 554 -17.26 -31.98 24.35
CA LEU A 554 -16.21 -32.77 24.99
C LEU A 554 -15.40 -32.01 26.05
N CYS A 555 -15.12 -30.73 25.83
CA CYS A 555 -14.45 -29.89 26.83
C CYS A 555 -15.31 -29.65 28.09
N SER A 556 -16.64 -29.71 27.98
CA SER A 556 -17.55 -29.51 29.13
C SER A 556 -17.79 -30.78 29.96
N ALA A 557 -17.66 -31.95 29.34
CA ALA A 557 -17.84 -33.25 30.00
C ALA A 557 -16.58 -33.68 30.77
N HIS A 558 -15.38 -33.38 30.27
CA HIS A 558 -14.13 -33.73 30.94
C HIS A 558 -13.87 -32.89 32.21
N CYS A 559 -14.32 -31.64 32.26
CA CYS A 559 -14.27 -30.82 33.50
C CYS A 559 -15.28 -31.26 34.58
N LYS A 560 -16.18 -32.20 34.30
CA LYS A 560 -17.09 -32.79 35.32
C LYS A 560 -16.66 -34.20 35.75
N THR A 561 -15.66 -34.79 35.09
CA THR A 561 -15.16 -36.14 35.38
C THR A 561 -13.68 -36.17 35.81
N VAL A 562 -13.05 -35.00 35.94
CA VAL A 562 -11.85 -34.75 36.76
C VAL A 562 -12.28 -33.87 37.93
#